data_AF-A0A7Y2DHY3-F1
#
_entry.id   AF-A0A7Y2DHY3-F1
#
_cell.length_a   1.000
_cell.length_b   1.000
_cell.length_c   1.000
_cell.angle_alpha   90.00
_cell.angle_beta   90.00
_cell.angle_gamma   90.00
#
_symmetry.space_group_name_H-M   'P 1'
#
loop_
_entity.id
_entity.type
_entity.pdbx_description
1 polymer ?
#
loop_
_entity_poly.entity_id
_entity_poly.type
_entity_poly.pdbx_seq_one_letter_code
_entity_poly.pdbx_strand_id
1 'polypeptide(L)'
;ARKLNISLTYCGVEAYPVEMTEIVQLNYVSELKADNFRDIFVQMHQSTWESDIRISKNFLLQKQKKDFAEIEIENSFDLVYFDAFGARVQPELWTEAIFLKMYRAMKKGGVLVTYSAKGSVRRAMEAVGFKVERLQGPPGKREMLRATK
;
A
#
# COMPACT_ATOMS: atom_id res chain seq x y z
N ALA A 1 -12.43 7.68 -5.28
CA ALA A 1 -12.94 7.51 -6.66
C ALA A 1 -14.33 8.12 -6.85
N ARG A 2 -15.43 7.48 -6.40
CA ARG A 2 -16.81 7.91 -6.69
C ARG A 2 -17.13 9.36 -6.29
N LYS A 3 -16.89 9.73 -5.03
CA LYS A 3 -17.19 11.08 -4.49
C LYS A 3 -16.51 12.21 -5.27
N LEU A 4 -15.29 11.98 -5.75
CA LEU A 4 -14.49 12.97 -6.50
C LEU A 4 -14.57 12.76 -8.02
N ASN A 5 -15.37 11.79 -8.50
CA ASN A 5 -15.46 11.36 -9.89
C ASN A 5 -14.09 11.14 -10.58
N ILE A 6 -13.13 10.56 -9.85
CA ILE A 6 -11.81 10.20 -10.39
C ILE A 6 -11.75 8.70 -10.70
N SER A 7 -11.08 8.37 -11.81
CA SER A 7 -10.69 7.00 -12.15
C SER A 7 -9.41 6.63 -11.43
N LEU A 8 -9.41 5.46 -10.78
CA LEU A 8 -8.26 4.97 -10.03
C LEU A 8 -8.02 3.49 -10.29
N THR A 9 -6.75 3.14 -10.44
CA THR A 9 -6.28 1.75 -10.38
C THR A 9 -5.54 1.58 -9.06
N TYR A 10 -5.97 0.62 -8.25
CA TYR A 10 -5.35 0.27 -6.99
C TYR A 10 -4.62 -1.06 -7.17
N CYS A 11 -3.31 -1.07 -6.96
CA CYS A 11 -2.49 -2.28 -7.01
C CYS A 11 -2.07 -2.65 -5.59
N GLY A 12 -2.43 -3.85 -5.13
CA GLY A 12 -1.91 -4.45 -3.90
C GLY A 12 -0.89 -5.55 -4.21
N VAL A 13 0.18 -5.63 -3.43
CA VAL A 13 1.16 -6.71 -3.47
C VAL A 13 1.16 -7.41 -2.12
N GLU A 14 0.96 -8.72 -2.10
CA GLU A 14 0.85 -9.52 -0.89
C GLU A 14 1.50 -10.89 -1.10
N ALA A 15 2.44 -11.27 -0.23
CA ALA A 15 3.11 -12.56 -0.30
C ALA A 15 2.26 -13.68 0.32
N TYR A 16 1.50 -13.37 1.38
CA TYR A 16 0.76 -14.32 2.19
C TYR A 16 -0.70 -13.86 2.39
N PRO A 17 -1.56 -14.01 1.36
CA PRO A 17 -2.94 -13.60 1.47
C PRO A 17 -3.69 -14.33 2.57
N VAL A 18 -4.50 -13.59 3.32
CA VAL A 18 -5.38 -14.13 4.36
C VAL A 18 -6.42 -15.05 3.75
N GLU A 19 -6.69 -16.18 4.41
CA GLU A 19 -7.67 -17.15 3.93
C GLU A 19 -9.10 -16.63 4.08
N MET A 20 -10.01 -17.07 3.21
CA MET A 20 -11.41 -16.61 3.27
C MET A 20 -12.09 -16.92 4.61
N THR A 21 -11.71 -18.03 5.26
CA THR A 21 -12.20 -18.42 6.58
C THR A 21 -11.76 -17.45 7.68
N GLU A 22 -10.57 -16.88 7.58
CA GLU A 22 -10.05 -15.87 8.49
C GLU A 22 -10.69 -14.50 8.19
N ILE A 23 -10.81 -14.13 6.91
CA ILE A 23 -11.47 -12.89 6.47
C ILE A 23 -12.90 -12.78 7.01
N VAL A 24 -13.66 -13.88 6.98
CA VAL A 24 -15.03 -13.90 7.54
C VAL A 24 -15.01 -13.67 9.05
N GLN A 25 -14.04 -14.23 9.78
CA GLN A 25 -13.92 -14.06 11.23
C GLN A 25 -13.52 -12.65 11.65
N LEU A 26 -12.88 -11.87 10.77
CA LEU A 26 -12.53 -10.46 11.05
C LEU A 26 -13.77 -9.55 11.18
N ASN A 27 -14.93 -9.98 10.68
CA ASN A 27 -16.22 -9.28 10.84
C ASN A 27 -16.22 -7.80 10.42
N TYR A 28 -15.28 -7.36 9.57
CA TYR A 28 -15.04 -5.93 9.29
C TYR A 28 -16.28 -5.20 8.78
N VAL A 29 -17.11 -5.85 7.95
CA VAL A 29 -18.35 -5.24 7.44
C VAL A 29 -19.27 -4.84 8.58
N SER A 30 -19.38 -5.69 9.61
CA SER A 30 -20.21 -5.43 10.79
C SER A 30 -19.57 -4.40 11.72
N GLU A 31 -18.30 -4.60 12.10
CA GLU A 31 -17.57 -3.73 13.04
C GLU A 31 -17.47 -2.29 12.54
N LEU A 32 -17.36 -2.10 11.22
CA LEU A 32 -17.29 -0.78 10.59
C LEU A 32 -18.67 -0.22 10.20
N LYS A 33 -19.78 -0.91 10.53
CA LYS A 33 -21.15 -0.54 10.15
C LYS A 33 -21.28 -0.27 8.64
N ALA A 34 -20.68 -1.16 7.86
CA ALA A 34 -20.44 -1.00 6.43
C ALA A 34 -21.26 -2.00 5.59
N ASP A 35 -22.45 -2.41 6.04
CA ASP A 35 -23.30 -3.42 5.39
C ASP A 35 -23.52 -3.18 3.90
N ASN A 36 -23.65 -1.91 3.49
CA ASN A 36 -23.82 -1.50 2.09
C ASN A 36 -22.60 -1.84 1.19
N PHE A 37 -21.48 -2.24 1.78
CA PHE A 37 -20.25 -2.64 1.09
C PHE A 37 -19.97 -4.14 1.21
N ARG A 38 -20.88 -4.95 1.77
CA ARG A 38 -20.68 -6.40 1.95
C ARG A 38 -20.30 -7.11 0.65
N ASP A 39 -21.04 -6.89 -0.42
CA ASP A 39 -20.79 -7.57 -1.70
C ASP A 39 -19.46 -7.13 -2.32
N ILE A 40 -19.13 -5.83 -2.21
CA ILE A 40 -17.84 -5.29 -2.65
C ILE A 40 -16.69 -5.91 -1.85
N PHE A 41 -16.85 -6.02 -0.53
CA PHE A 41 -15.87 -6.64 0.34
C PHE A 41 -15.61 -8.10 -0.06
N VAL A 42 -16.68 -8.89 -0.26
CA VAL A 42 -16.55 -10.28 -0.72
C VAL A 42 -15.89 -10.34 -2.10
N GLN A 43 -16.33 -9.49 -3.04
CA GLN A 43 -15.78 -9.41 -4.39
C GLN A 43 -14.27 -9.15 -4.35
N MET A 44 -13.80 -8.16 -3.59
CA MET A 44 -12.37 -7.81 -3.49
C MET A 44 -11.51 -9.01 -3.04
N HIS A 45 -11.97 -9.75 -2.03
CA HIS A 45 -11.22 -10.87 -1.48
C HIS A 45 -11.24 -12.11 -2.40
N GLN A 46 -12.38 -12.42 -3.02
CA GLN A 46 -12.53 -13.57 -3.93
C GLN A 46 -11.99 -13.32 -5.35
N SER A 47 -11.69 -12.07 -5.68
CA SER A 47 -11.15 -11.72 -7.00
C SER A 47 -9.88 -12.47 -7.34
N THR A 48 -9.68 -12.78 -8.62
CA THR A 48 -8.46 -13.43 -9.11
C THR A 48 -7.23 -12.56 -8.91
N TRP A 49 -6.07 -13.20 -8.79
CA TRP A 49 -4.76 -12.54 -8.75
C TRP A 49 -4.27 -12.26 -10.17
N GLU A 50 -3.29 -11.38 -10.30
CA GLU A 50 -2.60 -11.02 -11.56
C GLU A 50 -3.54 -10.57 -12.70
N SER A 51 -4.68 -9.98 -12.35
CA SER A 51 -5.71 -9.54 -13.32
C SER A 51 -6.39 -8.25 -12.88
N ASP A 52 -6.95 -7.54 -13.86
CA ASP A 52 -7.69 -6.30 -13.65
C ASP A 52 -9.13 -6.58 -13.26
N ILE A 53 -9.50 -6.18 -12.05
CA ILE A 53 -10.82 -6.42 -11.50
C ILE A 53 -11.55 -5.10 -11.35
N ARG A 54 -12.63 -4.93 -12.10
CA ARG A 54 -13.48 -3.75 -12.01
C ARG A 54 -14.42 -3.86 -10.81
N ILE A 55 -14.11 -3.15 -9.74
CA ILE A 55 -14.98 -3.06 -8.54
C ILE A 55 -16.08 -2.01 -8.74
N SER A 56 -15.82 -0.97 -9.55
CA SER A 56 -16.86 0.00 -9.94
C SER A 56 -16.49 0.73 -11.23
N LYS A 57 -17.38 1.59 -11.73
CA LYS A 57 -17.17 2.39 -12.96
C LYS A 57 -15.79 3.05 -13.01
N ASN A 58 -15.32 3.61 -11.89
CA ASN A 58 -14.09 4.39 -11.81
C ASN A 58 -13.02 3.76 -10.90
N PHE A 59 -13.11 2.46 -10.62
CA PHE A 59 -12.14 1.78 -9.74
C PHE A 59 -11.78 0.38 -10.26
N LEU A 60 -10.50 0.19 -10.56
CA LEU A 60 -9.89 -1.10 -10.85
C LEU A 60 -9.03 -1.55 -9.68
N LEU A 61 -9.13 -2.82 -9.31
CA LEU A 61 -8.28 -3.49 -8.35
C LEU A 61 -7.37 -4.46 -9.11
N GLN A 62 -6.08 -4.37 -8.84
CA GLN A 62 -5.07 -5.36 -9.21
C GLN A 62 -4.49 -5.94 -7.94
N LYS A 63 -4.42 -7.26 -7.86
CA LYS A 63 -3.79 -7.96 -6.74
C LYS A 63 -2.63 -8.78 -7.28
N GLN A 64 -1.45 -8.64 -6.66
CA GLN A 64 -0.25 -9.39 -7.03
C GLN A 64 0.20 -10.29 -5.87
N LYS A 65 0.28 -11.61 -6.10
CA LYS A 65 0.68 -12.58 -5.09
C LYS A 65 2.17 -12.89 -5.24
N LYS A 66 3.01 -12.05 -4.62
CA LYS A 66 4.47 -12.14 -4.73
C LYS A 66 5.17 -11.43 -3.58
N ASP A 67 6.44 -11.75 -3.38
CA ASP A 67 7.27 -10.99 -2.44
C ASP A 67 7.50 -9.57 -2.98
N PHE A 68 7.55 -8.58 -2.09
CA PHE A 68 7.80 -7.20 -2.49
C PHE A 68 9.16 -7.03 -3.20
N ALA A 69 10.16 -7.83 -2.81
CA ALA A 69 11.46 -7.86 -3.45
C ALA A 69 11.41 -8.33 -4.91
N GLU A 70 10.35 -9.00 -5.35
CA GLU A 70 10.17 -9.47 -6.73
C GLU A 70 9.52 -8.43 -7.64
N ILE A 71 9.15 -7.25 -7.11
CA ILE A 71 8.55 -6.19 -7.92
C ILE A 71 9.58 -5.62 -8.90
N GLU A 72 9.20 -5.64 -10.18
CA GLU A 72 9.90 -5.04 -11.32
C GLU A 72 8.95 -4.12 -12.07
N ILE A 73 8.52 -3.04 -11.40
CA ILE A 73 7.64 -2.02 -11.96
C ILE A 73 8.42 -0.73 -12.10
N GLU A 74 8.16 0.00 -13.19
CA GLU A 74 8.77 1.30 -13.44
C GLU A 74 7.71 2.36 -13.76
N ASN A 75 7.90 3.57 -13.21
CA ASN A 75 7.19 4.80 -13.59
C ASN A 75 5.65 4.67 -13.69
N SER A 76 5.04 3.90 -12.78
CA SER A 76 3.64 3.49 -12.86
C SER A 76 2.76 4.10 -11.75
N PHE A 77 3.32 4.36 -10.56
CA PHE A 77 2.54 4.77 -9.40
C PHE A 77 2.65 6.26 -9.07
N ASP A 78 1.50 6.91 -8.91
CA ASP A 78 1.38 8.28 -8.42
C ASP A 78 1.43 8.34 -6.88
N LEU A 79 0.98 7.27 -6.21
CA LEU A 79 0.90 7.16 -4.75
C LEU A 79 1.23 5.74 -4.29
N VAL A 80 2.09 5.62 -3.28
CA VAL A 80 2.44 4.35 -2.62
C VAL A 80 2.09 4.42 -1.15
N TYR A 81 1.27 3.47 -0.69
CA TYR A 81 1.06 3.21 0.73
C TYR A 81 2.00 2.09 1.17
N PHE A 82 3.06 2.44 1.89
CA PHE A 82 4.03 1.46 2.37
C PHE A 82 3.72 1.06 3.83
N ASP A 83 3.05 -0.09 3.96
CA ASP A 83 2.52 -0.61 5.22
C ASP A 83 3.01 -2.04 5.49
N ALA A 84 4.30 -2.18 5.70
CA ALA A 84 4.92 -3.42 6.15
C ALA A 84 4.92 -3.52 7.69
N PHE A 85 5.18 -4.71 8.24
CA PHE A 85 5.47 -4.81 9.67
C PHE A 85 6.71 -3.98 10.02
N GLY A 86 6.73 -3.44 11.24
CA GLY A 86 7.76 -2.49 11.63
C GLY A 86 9.15 -3.10 11.51
N ALA A 87 10.18 -2.29 11.22
CA ALA A 87 11.55 -2.74 10.94
C ALA A 87 12.23 -3.60 12.03
N ARG A 88 11.60 -3.81 13.18
CA ARG A 88 12.06 -4.79 14.17
C ARG A 88 11.63 -6.22 13.81
N VAL A 89 10.45 -6.35 13.20
CA VAL A 89 9.80 -7.61 12.84
C VAL A 89 10.19 -8.02 11.41
N GLN A 90 10.19 -7.08 10.47
CA GLN A 90 10.55 -7.32 9.07
C GLN A 90 11.60 -6.32 8.57
N PRO A 91 12.84 -6.32 9.10
CA PRO A 91 13.88 -5.35 8.73
C PRO A 91 14.22 -5.33 7.23
N GLU A 92 14.11 -6.47 6.56
CA GLU A 92 14.43 -6.67 5.13
C GLU A 92 13.64 -5.75 4.21
N LEU A 93 12.39 -5.43 4.57
CA LEU A 93 11.52 -4.52 3.81
C LEU A 93 11.88 -3.03 3.97
N TRP A 94 12.77 -2.67 4.91
CA TRP A 94 13.14 -1.29 5.19
C TRP A 94 14.54 -0.94 4.71
N THR A 95 15.06 -1.69 3.76
CA THR A 95 16.40 -1.52 3.19
C THR A 95 16.40 -0.54 2.01
N GLU A 96 17.58 0.01 1.69
CA GLU A 96 17.78 0.84 0.49
C GLU A 96 17.37 0.10 -0.79
N ALA A 97 17.65 -1.21 -0.90
CA ALA A 97 17.27 -2.02 -2.05
C ALA A 97 15.75 -2.02 -2.28
N ILE A 98 14.96 -2.10 -1.21
CA ILE A 98 13.50 -2.08 -1.26
C ILE A 98 12.97 -0.68 -1.57
N PHE A 99 13.56 0.37 -0.98
CA PHE A 99 13.22 1.74 -1.35
C PHE A 99 13.60 2.10 -2.78
N LEU A 100 14.68 1.53 -3.32
CA LEU A 100 15.06 1.72 -4.72
C LEU A 100 14.02 1.13 -5.68
N LYS A 101 13.46 -0.04 -5.35
CA LYS A 101 12.34 -0.62 -6.12
C LYS A 101 11.12 0.29 -6.11
N MET A 102 10.73 0.81 -4.96
CA MET A 102 9.64 1.80 -4.87
C MET A 102 9.95 3.07 -5.66
N TYR A 103 11.17 3.61 -5.52
CA TYR A 103 11.59 4.79 -6.25
C TYR A 103 11.48 4.57 -7.76
N ARG A 104 11.92 3.43 -8.29
CA ARG A 104 11.77 3.10 -9.72
C ARG A 104 10.30 2.97 -10.15
N ALA A 105 9.48 2.29 -9.34
CA ALA A 105 8.08 2.04 -9.63
C ALA A 105 7.22 3.31 -9.64
N MET A 106 7.64 4.36 -8.94
CA MET A 106 6.89 5.62 -8.83
C MET A 106 7.15 6.57 -9.99
N LYS A 107 6.14 7.37 -10.34
CA LYS A 107 6.28 8.49 -11.28
C LYS A 107 7.00 9.68 -10.63
N LYS A 108 7.59 10.54 -11.46
CA LYS A 108 8.13 11.83 -10.97
C LYS A 108 7.02 12.64 -10.29
N GLY A 109 7.31 13.19 -9.11
CA GLY A 109 6.31 13.86 -8.26
C GLY A 109 5.40 12.91 -7.48
N GLY A 110 5.57 11.59 -7.63
CA GLY A 110 4.81 10.60 -6.89
C GLY A 110 5.13 10.63 -5.41
N VAL A 111 4.15 10.25 -4.59
CA VAL A 111 4.23 10.33 -3.13
C VAL A 111 4.21 8.94 -2.50
N LEU A 112 5.11 8.69 -1.56
CA LEU A 112 5.11 7.52 -0.69
C LEU A 112 4.78 7.98 0.72
N VAL A 113 3.89 7.27 1.39
CA VAL A 113 3.61 7.48 2.82
C VAL A 113 3.75 6.18 3.60
N THR A 114 4.27 6.30 4.82
CA THR A 114 4.38 5.17 5.74
C THR A 114 4.20 5.64 7.18
N TYR A 115 3.67 4.78 8.05
CA TYR A 115 3.54 5.10 9.47
C TYR A 115 4.89 5.17 10.19
N SER A 116 5.96 4.59 9.61
CA SER A 116 7.27 4.52 10.24
C SER A 116 7.92 5.90 10.29
N ALA A 117 8.52 6.25 11.43
CA ALA A 117 9.29 7.48 11.63
C ALA A 117 10.75 7.20 12.07
N LYS A 118 11.23 5.96 11.87
CA LYS A 118 12.60 5.60 12.27
C LYS A 118 13.63 6.36 11.45
N GLY A 119 14.70 6.81 12.11
CA GLY A 119 15.79 7.53 11.44
C GLY A 119 16.50 6.70 10.36
N SER A 120 16.61 5.38 10.54
CA SER A 120 17.16 4.47 9.52
C SER A 120 16.31 4.43 8.26
N VAL A 121 14.99 4.38 8.41
CA VAL A 121 14.03 4.36 7.28
C VAL A 121 14.14 5.65 6.48
N ARG A 122 14.17 6.80 7.16
CA ARG A 122 14.38 8.10 6.51
C ARG A 122 15.68 8.11 5.68
N ARG A 123 16.81 7.71 6.28
CA ARG A 123 18.10 7.70 5.58
C ARG A 123 18.10 6.77 4.37
N ALA A 124 17.48 5.60 4.49
CA ALA A 124 17.39 4.65 3.38
C ALA A 124 16.55 5.20 2.21
N MET A 125 15.46 5.91 2.49
CA MET A 125 14.67 6.62 1.45
C MET A 125 15.47 7.76 0.81
N GLU A 126 16.17 8.57 1.62
CA GLU A 126 17.00 9.68 1.12
C GLU A 126 18.16 9.17 0.23
N ALA A 127 18.78 8.04 0.60
CA ALA A 127 19.88 7.42 -0.14
C ALA A 127 19.50 7.02 -1.57
N VAL A 128 18.23 6.65 -1.81
CA VAL A 128 17.74 6.28 -3.15
C VAL A 128 17.15 7.44 -3.95
N GLY A 129 17.18 8.66 -3.38
CA GLY A 129 16.79 9.89 -4.08
C GLY A 129 15.45 10.49 -3.68
N PHE A 130 14.73 9.92 -2.70
CA PHE A 130 13.50 10.56 -2.23
C PHE A 130 13.78 11.84 -1.45
N LYS A 131 12.92 12.85 -1.64
CA LYS A 131 12.81 13.97 -0.70
C LYS A 131 11.87 13.57 0.44
N VAL A 132 12.41 13.41 1.65
CA VAL A 132 11.66 12.92 2.82
C VAL A 132 11.33 14.05 3.78
N GLU A 133 10.10 14.05 4.27
CA GLU A 133 9.62 14.97 5.31
C GLU A 133 8.91 14.21 6.43
N ARG A 134 8.93 14.82 7.62
CA ARG A 134 8.21 14.32 8.80
C ARG A 134 6.88 15.05 8.90
N LEU A 135 5.82 14.28 9.08
CA LEU A 135 4.49 14.79 9.34
C LEU A 135 4.07 14.42 10.76
N GLN A 136 3.12 15.16 11.31
CA GLN A 136 2.48 14.78 12.57
C GLN A 136 1.81 13.42 12.40
N GLY A 137 2.09 12.50 13.33
CA GLY A 137 1.47 11.18 13.31
C GLY A 137 -0.02 11.22 13.67
N PRO A 138 -0.77 10.14 13.38
CA PRO A 138 -2.14 9.97 13.88
C PRO A 138 -2.15 9.89 15.42
N PRO A 139 -3.33 10.01 16.07
CA PRO A 139 -3.44 9.89 17.52
C PRO A 139 -2.67 8.67 18.08
N GLY A 140 -1.78 8.91 19.04
CA GLY A 140 -0.90 7.88 19.61
C GLY A 140 0.46 7.70 18.92
N LYS A 141 0.74 8.37 17.79
CA LYS A 141 2.07 8.40 17.16
C LYS A 141 2.57 9.84 17.01
N ARG A 142 3.83 10.09 17.38
CA ARG A 142 4.44 11.43 17.31
C ARG A 142 4.63 11.91 15.88
N GLU A 143 5.19 11.04 15.03
CA GLU A 143 5.60 11.38 13.67
C GLU A 143 5.29 10.24 12.71
N MET A 144 5.14 10.57 11.43
CA MET A 144 5.15 9.65 10.29
C MET A 144 5.97 10.25 9.14
N LEU A 145 6.33 9.44 8.13
CA LEU A 145 7.13 9.91 6.99
C LEU A 145 6.28 10.02 5.72
N ARG A 146 6.56 11.09 4.96
CA ARG A 146 6.16 11.25 3.57
C ARG A 146 7.41 11.44 2.72
N ALA A 147 7.46 10.79 1.58
CA ALA A 147 8.57 10.86 0.63
C ALA A 147 8.05 11.24 -0.75
N THR A 148 8.74 12.13 -1.46
CA THR A 148 8.39 12.54 -2.84
C THR A 148 9.53 12.19 -3.79
N LYS A 149 9.21 11.60 -4.94
CA LYS A 149 10.17 11.33 -6.04
C LYS A 149 10.40 12.56 -6.91
#